data_AF-A0A355UYH4-F1
#
_entry.id   AF-A0A355UYH4-F1
#
_cell.length_a   1.000
_cell.length_b   1.000
_cell.length_c   1.000
_cell.angle_alpha   90.00
_cell.angle_beta   90.00
_cell.angle_gamma   90.00
#
_symmetry.space_group_name_H-M   'P 1'
#
loop_
_entity.id
_entity.type
_entity.pdbx_description
1 polymer ?
#
loop_
_entity_poly.entity_id
_entity_poly.type
_entity_poly.pdbx_seq_one_letter_code
_entity_poly.pdbx_strand_id
1 'polypeptide(L)'
;MFCVSLSVRKVKIIAVAVLGCIAAVGIAAALNSRSVKKNIILENNTSRVGFLNINGYDVEEEPSDCITVSIPSEFNRIYSEYNNIQLEQGFDLEKYMGQSAEIYTYQLSSNPDMCAVLIIHNNNLIGCDIHSAEYGGAFEALLKS
;
A
#
# COMPACT_ATOMS: atom_id res chain seq x y z
N MET A 1 -34.89 -38.67 21.20
CA MET A 1 -34.24 -37.91 22.29
C MET A 1 -32.92 -38.62 22.61
N PHE A 2 -31.81 -38.15 22.04
CA PHE A 2 -30.49 -38.76 22.23
C PHE A 2 -29.69 -37.90 23.23
N CYS A 3 -29.52 -38.39 24.44
CA CYS A 3 -28.61 -37.78 25.41
C CYS A 3 -27.22 -38.40 25.25
N VAL A 4 -26.27 -37.64 24.70
CA VAL A 4 -24.86 -38.04 24.66
C VAL A 4 -24.22 -37.65 26.00
N SER A 5 -23.93 -38.63 26.85
CA SER A 5 -23.18 -38.42 28.08
C SER A 5 -21.69 -38.26 27.78
N LEU A 6 -21.18 -37.03 27.75
CA LEU A 6 -19.76 -36.74 27.59
C LEU A 6 -19.07 -36.72 28.96
N SER A 7 -18.14 -37.64 29.18
CA SER A 7 -17.29 -37.66 30.38
C SER A 7 -16.41 -36.41 30.44
N VAL A 8 -16.35 -35.77 31.61
CA VAL A 8 -15.67 -34.49 31.92
C VAL A 8 -14.19 -34.47 31.50
N ARG A 9 -13.54 -35.63 31.39
CA ARG A 9 -12.15 -35.76 30.89
C ARG A 9 -12.02 -35.46 29.39
N LYS A 10 -13.03 -35.76 28.57
CA LYS A 10 -13.01 -35.49 27.12
C LYS A 10 -13.21 -34.01 26.79
N VAL A 11 -13.92 -33.28 27.66
CA VAL A 11 -14.22 -31.85 27.49
C VAL A 11 -12.98 -30.97 27.63
N LYS A 12 -12.07 -31.28 28.59
CA LYS A 12 -10.82 -30.51 28.77
C LYS A 12 -9.85 -30.63 27.58
N ILE A 13 -9.81 -31.79 26.92
CA ILE A 13 -8.93 -32.03 25.76
C ILE A 13 -9.41 -31.22 24.55
N ILE A 14 -10.72 -31.12 24.35
CA ILE A 14 -11.31 -30.36 23.24
C ILE A 14 -11.10 -28.85 23.42
N ALA A 15 -11.22 -28.33 24.64
CA ALA A 15 -11.02 -26.90 24.92
C ALA A 15 -9.59 -26.41 24.64
N VAL A 16 -8.56 -27.22 24.92
CA VAL A 16 -7.15 -26.88 24.65
C VAL A 16 -6.83 -26.95 23.15
N ALA A 17 -7.45 -27.89 22.42
CA ALA A 17 -7.28 -28.00 20.97
C ALA A 17 -7.84 -26.78 20.22
N VAL A 18 -9.00 -26.26 20.64
CA VAL A 18 -9.64 -25.09 20.01
C VAL A 18 -8.85 -23.80 20.25
N LEU A 19 -8.28 -23.60 21.46
CA LEU A 19 -7.42 -22.46 21.77
C LEU A 19 -6.08 -22.49 21.02
N GLY A 20 -5.49 -23.68 20.84
CA GLY A 20 -4.27 -23.85 20.04
C GLY A 20 -4.46 -23.53 18.56
N CYS A 21 -5.61 -23.86 17.98
CA CYS A 21 -5.92 -23.55 16.58
C CYS A 21 -6.08 -22.04 16.33
N ILE A 22 -6.67 -21.28 17.27
CA ILE A 22 -6.84 -19.83 17.12
C ILE A 22 -5.48 -19.11 17.19
N ALA A 23 -4.59 -19.53 18.10
CA ALA A 23 -3.25 -18.97 18.20
C ALA A 23 -2.38 -19.27 16.96
N ALA A 24 -2.51 -20.47 16.38
CA ALA A 24 -1.77 -20.84 15.17
C ALA A 24 -2.24 -20.06 13.92
N VAL A 25 -3.54 -19.76 13.80
CA VAL A 25 -4.08 -18.95 12.70
C VAL A 25 -3.67 -17.48 12.83
N GLY A 26 -3.65 -16.92 14.05
CA GLY A 26 -3.18 -15.55 14.29
C GLY A 26 -1.70 -15.35 13.93
N ILE A 27 -0.85 -16.34 14.24
CA ILE A 27 0.58 -16.29 13.90
C ILE A 27 0.80 -16.53 12.39
N ALA A 28 0.03 -17.42 11.76
CA ALA A 28 0.13 -17.63 10.32
C ALA A 28 -0.34 -16.43 9.49
N ALA A 29 -1.30 -15.64 9.99
CA ALA A 29 -1.71 -14.37 9.36
C ALA A 29 -0.63 -13.29 9.53
N ALA A 30 0.00 -13.20 10.72
CA ALA A 30 1.08 -12.25 10.97
C ALA A 30 2.39 -12.60 10.24
N LEU A 31 2.64 -13.88 9.93
CA LEU A 31 3.80 -14.33 9.16
C LEU A 31 3.57 -14.33 7.63
N ASN A 32 2.32 -14.22 7.18
CA ASN A 32 1.98 -14.08 5.76
C ASN A 32 1.96 -12.63 5.27
N SER A 33 2.45 -11.67 6.05
CA SER A 33 2.93 -10.38 5.56
C SER A 33 4.19 -10.53 4.68
N ARG A 34 4.26 -11.57 3.85
CA ARG A 34 5.11 -11.57 2.67
C ARG A 34 4.51 -10.53 1.75
N SER A 35 5.09 -9.32 1.81
CA SER A 35 4.99 -8.30 0.77
C SER A 35 5.19 -9.02 -0.57
N VAL A 36 4.09 -9.32 -1.25
CA VAL A 36 4.13 -9.75 -2.64
C VAL A 36 4.74 -8.55 -3.35
N LYS A 37 5.97 -8.71 -3.87
CA LYS A 37 6.61 -7.67 -4.68
C LYS A 37 5.64 -7.33 -5.80
N LYS A 38 4.95 -6.20 -5.67
CA LYS A 38 4.03 -5.70 -6.69
C LYS A 38 4.89 -5.08 -7.77
N ASN A 39 5.27 -5.88 -8.76
CA ASN A 39 6.04 -5.39 -9.89
C ASN A 39 5.06 -4.77 -10.91
N ILE A 40 4.80 -3.48 -10.78
CA ILE A 40 3.93 -2.73 -11.68
C ILE A 40 4.83 -1.85 -12.56
N ILE A 41 4.86 -2.14 -13.86
CA ILE A 41 5.65 -1.38 -14.84
C ILE A 41 4.80 -0.27 -15.44
N LEU A 42 5.22 0.98 -15.27
CA LEU A 42 4.57 2.19 -15.77
C LEU A 42 5.55 3.05 -16.58
N GLU A 43 6.08 2.49 -17.67
CA GLU A 43 7.13 3.10 -18.49
C GLU A 43 6.70 4.38 -19.22
N ASN A 44 5.44 4.48 -19.63
CA ASN A 44 4.94 5.60 -20.44
C ASN A 44 3.66 6.23 -19.88
N ASN A 45 3.31 7.41 -20.40
CA ASN A 45 2.16 8.16 -19.92
C ASN A 45 0.85 7.35 -20.01
N THR A 46 0.63 6.66 -21.13
CA THR A 46 -0.53 5.79 -21.32
C THR A 46 -0.67 4.72 -20.23
N SER A 47 0.44 4.08 -19.84
CA SER A 47 0.42 3.10 -18.75
C SER A 47 0.11 3.72 -17.38
N ARG A 48 0.60 4.94 -17.11
CA ARG A 48 0.35 5.69 -15.88
C ARG A 48 -1.12 6.10 -15.76
N VAL A 49 -1.67 6.75 -16.79
CA VAL A 49 -3.09 7.14 -16.85
C VAL A 49 -3.99 5.91 -16.76
N GLY A 50 -3.65 4.84 -17.50
CA GLY A 50 -4.39 3.58 -17.44
C GLY A 50 -4.40 2.96 -16.03
N PHE A 51 -3.27 3.03 -15.32
CA PHE A 51 -3.18 2.59 -13.92
C PHE A 51 -4.05 3.42 -12.99
N LEU A 52 -4.09 4.74 -13.14
CA LEU A 52 -4.96 5.60 -12.32
C LEU A 52 -6.44 5.30 -12.59
N ASN A 53 -6.82 5.20 -13.86
CA ASN A 53 -8.20 4.94 -14.29
C ASN A 53 -8.73 3.60 -13.79
N ILE A 54 -7.95 2.50 -13.92
CA ILE A 54 -8.40 1.18 -13.43
C ILE A 54 -8.54 1.13 -11.91
N ASN A 55 -7.83 2.00 -11.18
CA ASN A 55 -7.96 2.16 -9.73
C ASN A 55 -9.02 3.21 -9.34
N GLY A 56 -9.80 3.71 -10.30
CA GLY A 56 -10.97 4.57 -10.04
C GLY A 56 -10.67 6.08 -10.01
N TYR A 57 -9.49 6.50 -10.45
CA TYR A 57 -9.11 7.92 -10.51
C TYR A 57 -9.10 8.39 -11.96
N ASP A 58 -10.10 9.18 -12.33
CA ASP A 58 -10.14 9.89 -13.61
C ASP A 58 -9.28 11.16 -13.51
N VAL A 59 -8.31 11.28 -14.42
CA VAL A 59 -7.26 12.30 -14.39
C VAL A 59 -7.07 12.94 -15.76
N GLU A 60 -6.45 14.12 -15.75
CA GLU A 60 -6.00 14.79 -16.97
C GLU A 60 -5.01 13.91 -17.75
N GLU A 61 -5.00 14.06 -19.09
CA GLU A 61 -4.21 13.20 -19.99
C GLU A 61 -2.71 13.31 -19.72
N GLU A 62 -2.22 14.51 -19.43
CA GLU A 62 -0.82 14.80 -19.16
C GLU A 62 -0.59 15.12 -17.68
N PRO A 63 0.56 14.73 -17.10
CA PRO A 63 0.89 15.09 -15.74
C PRO A 63 1.05 16.62 -15.62
N SER A 64 0.48 17.17 -14.55
CA SER A 64 0.66 18.56 -14.15
C SER A 64 2.10 18.89 -13.72
N ASP A 65 2.83 17.88 -13.21
CA ASP A 65 4.24 18.00 -12.86
C ASP A 65 4.98 16.67 -13.03
N CYS A 66 6.27 16.75 -13.33
CA CYS A 66 7.19 15.63 -13.46
C CYS A 66 8.57 16.04 -12.92
N ILE A 67 8.95 15.49 -11.77
CA ILE A 67 10.21 15.82 -11.10
C ILE A 67 11.02 14.57 -10.80
N THR A 68 12.34 14.66 -10.97
CA THR A 68 13.27 13.64 -10.47
C THR A 68 13.75 14.04 -9.09
N VAL A 69 13.55 13.16 -8.11
CA VAL A 69 13.98 13.35 -6.72
C VAL A 69 14.98 12.28 -6.30
N SER A 70 15.80 12.58 -5.30
CA SER A 70 16.58 11.57 -4.59
C SER A 70 15.83 11.16 -3.33
N ILE A 71 15.58 9.86 -3.19
CA ILE A 71 15.03 9.29 -1.95
C ILE A 71 16.14 9.41 -0.89
N PRO A 72 15.86 9.97 0.29
CA PRO A 72 16.87 10.15 1.34
C PRO A 72 17.60 8.85 1.65
N SER A 73 18.89 8.94 1.96
CA SER A 73 19.69 7.79 2.41
C SER A 73 19.32 7.34 3.83
N GLU A 74 18.65 8.20 4.59
CA GLU A 74 18.16 7.95 5.95
C GLU A 74 16.77 8.56 6.11
N PHE A 75 15.83 7.82 6.68
CA PHE A 75 14.48 8.31 6.90
C PHE A 75 14.40 9.01 8.26
N ASN A 76 14.05 10.29 8.22
CA ASN A 76 13.59 11.00 9.40
C ASN A 76 12.13 10.62 9.72
N ARG A 77 11.60 11.14 10.83
CA ARG A 77 10.22 10.85 11.24
C ARG A 77 9.17 11.12 10.14
N ILE A 78 9.34 12.19 9.37
CA ILE A 78 8.39 12.58 8.32
C ILE A 78 8.43 11.54 7.18
N TYR A 79 9.61 11.16 6.72
CA TYR A 79 9.76 10.12 5.69
C TYR A 79 9.31 8.75 6.17
N SER A 80 9.53 8.40 7.45
CA SER A 80 9.00 7.17 8.03
C SER A 80 7.47 7.17 8.05
N GLU A 81 6.84 8.28 8.44
CA GLU A 81 5.37 8.42 8.41
C GLU A 81 4.83 8.34 6.97
N TYR A 82 5.50 8.98 6.03
CA TYR A 82 5.14 8.87 4.61
C TYR A 82 5.31 7.44 4.08
N ASN A 83 6.40 6.75 4.43
CA ASN A 83 6.61 5.36 4.03
C ASN A 83 5.56 4.41 4.62
N ASN A 84 5.02 4.69 5.81
CA ASN A 84 3.95 3.87 6.37
C ASN A 84 2.69 3.88 5.48
N ILE A 85 2.33 5.04 4.91
CA ILE A 85 1.23 5.15 3.93
C ILE A 85 1.53 4.30 2.67
N GLN A 86 2.79 4.22 2.26
CA GLN A 86 3.22 3.40 1.12
C GLN A 86 3.20 1.91 1.45
N LEU A 87 3.60 1.53 2.67
CA LEU A 87 3.59 0.15 3.17
C LEU A 87 2.17 -0.44 3.22
N GLU A 88 1.17 0.36 3.58
CA GLU A 88 -0.25 -0.04 3.55
C GLU A 88 -0.69 -0.49 2.15
N GLN A 89 -0.07 0.06 1.10
CA GLN A 89 -0.36 -0.23 -0.30
C GLN A 89 0.55 -1.34 -0.89
N GLY A 90 1.44 -1.90 -0.06
CA GLY A 90 2.39 -2.92 -0.46
C GLY A 90 3.70 -2.39 -1.06
N PHE A 91 3.95 -1.09 -0.97
CA PHE A 91 5.17 -0.43 -1.42
C PHE A 91 6.11 -0.16 -0.25
N ASP A 92 7.42 -0.05 -0.50
CA ASP A 92 8.40 0.19 0.57
C ASP A 92 9.55 1.03 0.04
N LEU A 93 9.51 2.34 0.33
CA LEU A 93 10.49 3.31 -0.10
C LEU A 93 11.85 3.12 0.59
N GLU A 94 11.91 2.46 1.75
CA GLU A 94 13.19 2.17 2.41
C GLU A 94 14.10 1.28 1.53
N LYS A 95 13.51 0.43 0.69
CA LYS A 95 14.27 -0.39 -0.29
C LYS A 95 14.99 0.45 -1.35
N TYR A 96 14.63 1.72 -1.49
CA TYR A 96 15.13 2.63 -2.52
C TYR A 96 15.88 3.83 -1.92
N MET A 97 16.25 3.79 -0.64
CA MET A 97 17.06 4.85 0.00
C MET A 97 18.35 5.15 -0.75
N GLY A 98 18.65 6.44 -0.92
CA GLY A 98 19.80 6.94 -1.67
C GLY A 98 19.68 6.81 -3.20
N GLN A 99 18.57 6.30 -3.72
CA GLN A 99 18.33 6.15 -5.16
C GLN A 99 17.46 7.29 -5.70
N SER A 100 17.48 7.49 -7.02
CA SER A 100 16.61 8.46 -7.69
C SER A 100 15.26 7.87 -8.04
N ALA A 101 14.19 8.66 -7.97
CA ALA A 101 12.87 8.29 -8.46
C ALA A 101 12.25 9.47 -9.22
N GLU A 102 11.34 9.16 -10.13
CA GLU A 102 10.51 10.13 -10.84
C GLU A 102 9.14 10.21 -10.16
N ILE A 103 8.69 11.42 -9.88
CA ILE A 103 7.36 11.69 -9.35
C ILE A 103 6.53 12.31 -10.47
N TYR A 104 5.42 11.65 -10.80
CA TYR A 104 4.44 12.14 -11.76
C TYR A 104 3.16 12.52 -11.02
N THR A 105 2.74 13.77 -11.19
CA THR A 105 1.55 14.32 -10.52
C THR A 105 0.46 14.60 -11.54
N TYR A 106 -0.70 13.96 -11.35
CA TYR A 106 -1.87 14.11 -12.21
C TYR A 106 -3.00 14.80 -11.45
N GLN A 107 -3.61 15.82 -12.06
CA GLN A 107 -4.78 16.46 -11.51
C GLN A 107 -6.03 15.58 -11.78
N LEU A 108 -6.92 15.46 -10.80
CA LEU A 108 -8.16 14.71 -10.98
C LEU A 108 -9.17 15.53 -11.80
N SER A 109 -9.71 14.94 -12.87
CA SER A 109 -10.70 15.57 -13.73
C SER A 109 -12.00 15.89 -12.98
N SER A 110 -12.36 15.05 -12.01
CA SER A 110 -13.58 15.20 -11.20
C SER A 110 -13.41 16.17 -10.02
N ASN A 111 -12.18 16.43 -9.59
CA ASN A 111 -11.87 17.33 -8.49
C ASN A 111 -10.49 17.99 -8.70
N PRO A 112 -10.46 19.19 -9.30
CA PRO A 112 -9.21 19.89 -9.59
C PRO A 112 -8.35 20.22 -8.36
N ASP A 113 -8.93 20.22 -7.16
CA ASP A 113 -8.19 20.51 -5.92
C ASP A 113 -7.44 19.29 -5.38
N MET A 114 -7.54 18.14 -6.07
CA MET A 114 -6.90 16.88 -5.69
C MET A 114 -5.96 16.39 -6.80
N CYS A 115 -4.85 15.82 -6.38
CA CYS A 115 -3.82 15.27 -7.24
C CYS A 115 -3.56 13.80 -6.90
N ALA A 116 -3.42 12.96 -7.93
CA ALA A 116 -2.90 11.61 -7.83
C ALA A 116 -1.41 11.61 -8.18
N VAL A 117 -0.60 10.97 -7.33
CA VAL A 117 0.85 10.90 -7.49
C VAL A 117 1.32 9.47 -7.67
N LEU A 118 2.26 9.30 -8.60
CA LEU A 118 2.97 8.05 -8.86
C LEU A 118 4.47 8.28 -8.69
N ILE A 119 5.10 7.46 -7.84
CA ILE A 119 6.55 7.45 -7.60
C ILE A 119 7.14 6.24 -8.35
N ILE A 120 8.00 6.52 -9.32
CA ILE A 120 8.51 5.50 -10.25
C ILE A 120 10.03 5.43 -10.16
N HIS A 121 10.55 4.22 -10.03
CA HIS A 121 11.98 3.94 -10.09
C HIS A 121 12.27 2.87 -11.14
N ASN A 122 13.06 3.21 -12.16
CA ASN A 122 13.37 2.34 -13.30
C ASN A 122 12.10 1.70 -13.91
N ASN A 123 11.13 2.55 -14.26
CA ASN A 123 9.79 2.17 -14.76
C ASN A 123 8.90 1.39 -13.78
N ASN A 124 9.37 1.03 -12.58
CA ASN A 124 8.55 0.33 -11.59
C ASN A 124 7.85 1.34 -10.69
N LEU A 125 6.56 1.15 -10.45
CA LEU A 125 5.85 1.89 -9.40
C LEU A 125 6.36 1.42 -8.03
N ILE A 126 6.88 2.36 -7.25
CA ILE A 126 7.44 2.12 -5.92
C ILE A 126 6.70 2.87 -4.82
N GLY A 127 5.68 3.64 -5.17
CA GLY A 127 4.79 4.35 -4.26
C GLY A 127 3.74 5.15 -5.03
N CYS A 128 2.61 5.42 -4.40
CA CYS A 128 1.58 6.31 -4.92
C CYS A 128 0.73 6.87 -3.78
N ASP A 129 0.14 8.03 -4.00
CA ASP A 129 -0.74 8.69 -3.03
C ASP A 129 -1.72 9.62 -3.73
N ILE A 130 -2.72 10.05 -2.97
CA ILE A 130 -3.61 11.14 -3.34
C ILE A 130 -3.50 12.24 -2.28
N HIS A 131 -3.43 13.50 -2.70
CA HIS A 131 -3.37 14.64 -1.80
C HIS A 131 -3.99 15.87 -2.42
N SER A 132 -4.25 16.90 -1.60
CA SER A 132 -4.73 18.19 -2.09
C SER A 132 -3.64 18.93 -2.86
N ALA A 133 -4.00 19.63 -3.93
CA ALA A 133 -3.09 20.51 -4.66
C ALA A 133 -2.54 21.67 -3.81
N GLU A 134 -3.16 21.95 -2.65
CA GLU A 134 -2.67 22.94 -1.70
C GLU A 134 -1.43 22.44 -0.94
N TYR A 135 -0.46 23.33 -0.75
CA TYR A 135 0.74 23.03 0.01
C TYR A 135 0.41 22.65 1.46
N GLY A 136 0.92 21.50 1.91
CA GLY A 136 0.71 21.01 3.27
C GLY A 136 -0.53 20.13 3.45
N GLY A 137 -1.19 19.73 2.35
CA GLY A 137 -2.20 18.67 2.37
C GLY A 137 -1.64 17.36 2.92
N ALA A 138 -2.50 16.57 3.58
CA ALA A 138 -2.14 15.22 4.01
C ALA A 138 -2.04 14.28 2.81
N PHE A 139 -1.11 13.34 2.87
CA PHE A 139 -1.02 12.25 1.90
C PHE A 139 -1.95 11.11 2.33
N GLU A 140 -2.74 10.60 1.39
CA GLU A 140 -3.60 9.45 1.59
C GLU A 140 -3.21 8.32 0.63
N ALA A 141 -3.43 7.07 1.06
CA ALA A 141 -3.18 5.91 0.22
C ALA A 141 -4.08 5.93 -1.01
N LEU A 142 -3.48 5.84 -2.20
CA LEU A 142 -4.21 5.78 -3.47
C LEU A 142 -4.88 4.41 -3.66
N LEU A 143 -4.17 3.33 -3.31
CA LEU A 143 -4.66 1.97 -3.38
C LEU A 143 -5.32 1.58 -2.06
N LYS A 144 -6.64 1.38 -2.09
CA LYS A 144 -7.39 0.90 -0.92
C LYS A 144 -7.15 -0.59 -0.74
N SER A 145 -6.84 -1.00 0.50
CA SER A 145 -6.64 -2.40 0.92
C SER A 145 -7.93 -3.20 0.94
#